data_AF-A0A7S1RAW5-F1
#
_entry.id   AF-A0A7S1RAW5-F1
#
_cell.length_a   1.000
_cell.length_b   1.000
_cell.length_c   1.000
_cell.angle_alpha   90.00
_cell.angle_beta   90.00
_cell.angle_gamma   90.00
#
_symmetry.space_group_name_H-M   'P 1'
#
loop_
_entity.id
_entity.type
_entity.pdbx_description
1 polymer ?
#
loop_
_entity_poly.entity_id
_entity_poly.type
_entity_poly.pdbx_seq_one_letter_code
_entity_poly.pdbx_strand_id
1 'polypeptide(L)'
;AVAMEAQSAAKAVLDQAKAAVGDFSNPDGLRAAEDMLSPQVSTFNSLMNRLMQAQQGAAGETLQQFQQLGTNVRAAHQALTAEINKIRQAKTEAQQSEKQRLAEEKESLTLQDVILEGTQKTNAAEDAVEKASITHEMIAAGGDDMEELKQAVAQTEQAAQEAQKAIGEARIYLNAKQASARRYESEAVKQQASKELSKLQQQLQEAQ
;
A
#
# COMPACT_ATOMS: atom_id res chain seq x y z
N ALA A 1 25.45 30.91 -32.02
CA ALA A 1 25.58 29.44 -32.20
C ALA A 1 25.33 28.70 -30.89
N VAL A 2 26.24 28.77 -29.90
CA VAL A 2 26.19 27.98 -28.64
C VAL A 2 24.86 28.03 -27.89
N ALA A 3 24.23 29.21 -27.76
CA ALA A 3 22.97 29.32 -27.02
C ALA A 3 21.76 28.73 -27.76
N MET A 4 21.73 28.80 -29.10
CA MET A 4 20.70 28.16 -29.91
C MET A 4 20.85 26.64 -29.89
N GLU A 5 22.09 26.15 -29.92
CA GLU A 5 22.41 24.72 -29.84
C GLU A 5 22.00 24.13 -28.49
N ALA A 6 22.32 24.83 -27.38
CA ALA A 6 21.87 24.43 -26.04
C ALA A 6 20.34 24.45 -25.90
N GLN A 7 19.65 25.42 -26.50
CA GLN A 7 18.19 25.46 -26.51
C GLN A 7 17.59 24.29 -27.29
N SER A 8 18.16 23.92 -28.44
CA SER A 8 17.72 22.78 -29.24
C SER A 8 17.97 21.45 -28.51
N ALA A 9 19.16 21.29 -27.92
CA ALA A 9 19.52 20.10 -27.15
C ALA A 9 18.59 19.92 -25.95
N ALA A 10 18.33 20.99 -25.20
CA ALA A 10 17.42 20.94 -24.06
C ALA A 10 15.97 20.64 -24.46
N LYS A 11 15.51 21.15 -25.61
CA LYS A 11 14.18 20.81 -26.14
C LYS A 11 14.10 19.32 -26.48
N ALA A 12 15.12 18.77 -27.15
CA ALA A 12 15.16 17.34 -27.47
C ALA A 12 15.18 16.47 -26.19
N VAL A 13 15.97 16.87 -25.18
CA VAL A 13 16.00 16.17 -23.89
C VAL A 13 14.67 16.28 -23.15
N LEU A 14 13.99 17.42 -23.22
CA LEU A 14 12.65 17.60 -22.66
C LEU A 14 11.62 16.67 -23.32
N ASP A 15 11.67 16.54 -24.64
CA ASP A 15 10.76 15.65 -25.37
C ASP A 15 11.04 14.17 -25.05
N GLN A 16 12.31 13.78 -24.92
CA GLN A 16 12.71 12.44 -24.46
C GLN A 16 12.28 12.17 -23.00
N ALA A 17 12.47 13.15 -22.11
CA ALA A 17 12.03 13.05 -20.73
C ALA A 17 10.52 12.88 -20.65
N LYS A 18 9.74 13.65 -21.41
CA LYS A 18 8.27 13.50 -21.48
C LYS A 18 7.86 12.13 -21.99
N ALA A 19 8.55 11.58 -22.99
CA ALA A 19 8.30 10.23 -23.47
C ALA A 19 8.60 9.17 -22.39
N ALA A 20 9.68 9.35 -21.62
CA ALA A 20 10.05 8.44 -20.52
C ALA A 20 9.08 8.50 -19.33
N VAL A 21 8.48 9.67 -19.05
CA VAL A 21 7.50 9.85 -17.98
C VAL A 21 6.16 9.16 -18.29
N GLY A 22 5.74 9.14 -19.55
CA GLY A 22 4.46 8.57 -19.95
C GLY A 22 3.28 9.27 -19.25
N ASP A 23 2.56 8.51 -18.42
CA ASP A 23 1.36 8.96 -17.68
C ASP A 23 1.64 9.42 -16.25
N PHE A 24 2.92 9.57 -15.86
CA PHE A 24 3.33 9.94 -14.49
C PHE A 24 2.99 8.89 -13.42
N SER A 25 2.66 7.66 -13.79
CA SER A 25 2.39 6.58 -12.82
C SER A 25 3.63 5.76 -12.45
N ASN A 26 4.63 5.70 -13.35
CA ASN A 26 5.78 4.83 -13.19
C ASN A 26 6.98 5.55 -12.52
N PRO A 27 7.41 5.14 -11.32
CA PRO A 27 8.53 5.76 -10.61
C PRO A 27 9.87 5.64 -11.35
N ASP A 28 10.09 4.57 -12.14
CA ASP A 28 11.32 4.39 -12.91
C ASP A 28 11.40 5.33 -14.10
N GLY A 29 10.28 5.52 -14.82
CA GLY A 29 10.17 6.49 -15.91
C GLY A 29 10.38 7.93 -15.43
N LEU A 30 9.80 8.27 -14.27
CA LEU A 30 9.98 9.58 -13.61
C LEU A 30 11.43 9.81 -13.17
N ARG A 31 12.11 8.77 -12.64
CA ARG A 31 13.52 8.85 -12.28
C ARG A 31 14.42 9.06 -13.50
N ALA A 32 14.21 8.29 -14.57
CA ALA A 32 14.96 8.43 -15.81
C ALA A 32 14.81 9.84 -16.40
N ALA A 33 13.59 10.39 -16.38
CA ALA A 33 13.32 11.75 -16.84
C ALA A 33 14.01 12.82 -15.97
N GLU A 34 14.03 12.66 -14.64
CA GLU A 34 14.75 13.56 -13.73
C GLU A 34 16.27 13.54 -14.00
N ASP A 35 16.84 12.36 -14.19
CA ASP A 35 18.27 12.17 -14.48
C ASP A 35 18.68 12.80 -15.82
N MET A 36 17.78 12.78 -16.82
CA MET A 36 17.97 13.45 -18.12
C MET A 36 17.91 14.98 -18.01
N LEU A 37 16.98 15.53 -17.22
CA LEU A 37 16.74 16.98 -17.15
C LEU A 37 17.68 17.72 -16.19
N SER A 38 18.17 17.06 -15.14
CA SER A 38 19.01 17.70 -14.11
C SER A 38 20.29 18.37 -14.67
N PRO A 39 21.04 17.76 -15.61
CA PRO A 39 22.22 18.39 -16.22
C PRO A 39 21.87 19.59 -17.14
N GLN A 40 20.65 19.65 -17.67
CA GLN A 40 20.22 20.76 -18.52
C GLN A 40 20.03 22.03 -17.69
N VAL A 41 19.55 21.92 -16.45
CA VAL A 41 19.36 23.07 -15.54
C VAL A 41 20.71 23.75 -15.25
N SER A 42 21.76 22.97 -14.95
CA SER A 42 23.11 23.53 -14.70
C SER A 42 23.71 24.17 -15.96
N THR A 43 23.46 23.59 -17.13
CA THR A 43 23.85 24.14 -18.44
C THR A 43 23.20 25.50 -18.69
N PHE A 44 21.89 25.63 -18.44
CA PHE A 44 21.17 26.91 -18.56
C PHE A 44 21.65 27.98 -17.58
N ASN A 45 21.92 27.61 -16.32
CA ASN A 45 22.48 28.56 -15.35
C ASN A 45 23.84 29.10 -15.81
N SER A 46 24.69 28.23 -16.37
CA SER A 46 26.00 28.62 -16.92
C SER A 46 25.85 29.54 -18.14
N LEU A 47 24.90 29.24 -19.03
CA LEU A 47 24.57 30.08 -20.19
C LEU A 47 24.04 31.46 -19.78
N MET A 48 23.17 31.52 -18.78
CA MET A 48 22.62 32.76 -18.26
C MET A 48 23.72 33.67 -17.71
N ASN A 49 24.67 33.11 -16.95
CA ASN A 49 25.82 33.85 -16.42
C ASN A 49 26.71 34.40 -17.54
N ARG A 50 27.02 33.57 -18.56
CA ARG A 50 27.80 34.02 -19.73
C ARG A 50 27.08 35.10 -20.53
N LEU A 51 25.77 35.00 -20.67
CA LEU A 51 24.96 35.98 -21.40
C LEU A 51 24.92 37.33 -20.67
N MET A 52 24.80 37.33 -19.34
CA MET A 52 24.90 38.56 -18.54
C MET A 52 26.27 39.22 -18.67
N GLN A 53 27.35 38.44 -18.65
CA GLN A 53 28.71 38.98 -18.85
C GLN A 53 28.88 39.59 -20.25
N ALA A 54 28.38 38.91 -21.29
CA ALA A 54 28.43 39.41 -22.67
C ALA A 54 27.62 40.70 -22.88
N GLN A 55 26.52 40.88 -22.14
CA GLN A 55 25.70 42.09 -22.20
C GLN A 55 26.42 43.33 -21.65
N GLN A 56 27.32 43.20 -20.66
CA GLN A 56 28.00 44.34 -20.02
C GLN A 56 28.94 45.10 -20.97
N GLY A 57 29.42 44.46 -22.04
CA GLY A 57 30.32 45.06 -23.04
C GLY A 57 29.67 45.32 -24.40
N ALA A 58 28.38 45.04 -24.57
CA ALA A 58 27.71 45.13 -25.86
C ALA A 58 27.01 46.49 -26.05
N ALA A 59 27.02 46.99 -27.29
CA ALA A 59 26.32 48.21 -27.68
C ALA A 59 25.58 48.02 -29.02
N GLY A 60 24.64 48.92 -29.31
CA GLY A 60 23.91 48.94 -30.58
C GLY A 60 23.09 47.67 -30.85
N GLU A 61 23.14 47.19 -32.10
CA GLU A 61 22.40 46.02 -32.56
C GLU A 61 22.77 44.73 -31.82
N THR A 62 24.04 44.57 -31.46
CA THR A 62 24.54 43.41 -30.69
C THR A 62 23.89 43.32 -29.31
N LEU A 63 23.63 44.46 -28.66
CA LEU A 63 22.93 44.51 -27.38
C LEU A 63 21.48 44.01 -27.52
N GLN A 64 20.78 44.42 -28.59
CA GLN A 64 19.41 43.97 -28.86
C GLN A 64 19.36 42.45 -29.10
N GLN A 65 20.32 41.90 -29.85
CA GLN A 65 20.43 40.45 -30.06
C GLN A 65 20.67 39.69 -28.75
N PHE A 66 21.56 40.19 -27.87
CA PHE A 66 21.76 39.58 -26.55
C PHE A 66 20.54 39.71 -25.63
N GLN A 67 19.78 40.80 -25.70
CA GLN A 67 18.54 40.95 -24.94
C GLN A 67 17.48 39.93 -25.40
N GLN A 68 17.28 39.78 -26.71
CA GLN A 68 16.35 38.79 -27.27
C GLN A 68 16.75 37.36 -26.87
N LEU A 69 18.04 37.04 -27.01
CA LEU A 69 18.56 35.74 -26.61
C LEU A 69 18.40 35.49 -25.11
N GLY A 70 18.64 36.51 -24.28
CA GLY A 70 18.43 36.42 -22.83
C GLY A 70 16.99 36.13 -22.44
N THR A 71 16.03 36.75 -23.12
CA THR A 71 14.59 36.46 -22.94
C THR A 71 14.27 35.01 -23.30
N ASN A 72 14.76 34.53 -24.45
CA ASN A 72 14.54 33.15 -24.90
C ASN A 72 15.16 32.11 -23.95
N VAL A 73 16.40 32.33 -23.51
CA VAL A 73 17.11 31.46 -22.56
C VAL A 73 16.40 31.43 -21.21
N ARG A 74 15.92 32.59 -20.73
CA ARG A 74 15.14 32.68 -19.48
C ARG A 74 13.84 31.88 -19.56
N ALA A 75 13.10 32.04 -20.66
CA ALA A 75 11.84 31.32 -20.87
C ALA A 75 12.04 29.80 -20.94
N ALA A 76 13.07 29.34 -21.67
CA ALA A 76 13.41 27.92 -21.75
C ALA A 76 13.85 27.35 -20.39
N HIS A 77 14.66 28.09 -19.63
CA HIS A 77 15.07 27.70 -18.28
C HIS A 77 13.87 27.59 -17.32
N GLN A 78 12.92 28.53 -17.39
CA GLN A 78 11.69 28.50 -16.59
C GLN A 78 10.82 27.29 -16.94
N ALA A 79 10.65 26.98 -18.22
CA ALA A 79 9.89 25.81 -18.67
C ALA A 79 10.54 24.50 -18.21
N LEU A 80 11.87 24.37 -18.34
CA LEU A 80 12.62 23.21 -17.86
C LEU A 80 12.50 23.04 -16.34
N THR A 81 12.61 24.13 -15.59
CA THR A 81 12.49 24.12 -14.12
C THR A 81 11.06 23.77 -13.67
N ALA A 82 10.04 24.23 -14.41
CA ALA A 82 8.66 23.83 -14.14
C ALA A 82 8.46 22.32 -14.34
N GLU A 83 8.99 21.76 -15.43
CA GLU A 83 8.85 20.33 -15.73
C GLU A 83 9.59 19.45 -14.72
N ILE A 84 10.83 19.80 -14.33
CA ILE A 84 11.58 18.99 -13.35
C ILE A 84 10.89 18.99 -11.98
N ASN A 85 10.29 20.10 -11.57
CA ASN A 85 9.53 20.16 -10.33
C ASN A 85 8.26 19.30 -10.39
N LYS A 86 7.55 19.31 -11.52
CA LYS A 86 6.40 18.43 -11.75
C LYS A 86 6.80 16.95 -11.69
N ILE A 87 7.90 16.57 -12.34
CA ILE A 87 8.42 15.19 -12.32
C ILE A 87 8.82 14.77 -10.91
N ARG A 88 9.48 15.63 -10.14
CA ARG A 88 9.86 15.35 -8.75
C ARG A 88 8.65 15.11 -7.84
N GLN A 89 7.62 15.95 -7.98
CA GLN A 89 6.38 15.79 -7.24
C GLN A 89 5.72 14.46 -7.59
N ALA A 90 5.50 14.20 -8.87
CA ALA A 90 4.90 12.96 -9.34
C ALA A 90 5.70 11.72 -8.93
N LYS A 91 7.03 11.79 -8.94
CA LYS A 91 7.91 10.70 -8.48
C LYS A 91 7.66 10.36 -7.02
N THR A 92 7.54 11.38 -6.17
CA THR A 92 7.28 11.20 -4.75
C THR A 92 5.90 10.57 -4.52
N GLU A 93 4.89 11.05 -5.24
CA GLU A 93 3.52 10.52 -5.20
C GLU A 93 3.46 9.07 -5.71
N ALA A 94 4.08 8.77 -6.84
CA ALA A 94 4.13 7.42 -7.43
C ALA A 94 4.88 6.43 -6.52
N GLN A 95 6.00 6.84 -5.92
CA GLN A 95 6.74 6.01 -4.96
C GLN A 95 5.92 5.72 -3.70
N GLN A 96 5.19 6.72 -3.19
CA GLN A 96 4.32 6.54 -2.03
C GLN A 96 3.13 5.64 -2.36
N SER A 97 2.51 5.84 -3.53
CA SER A 97 1.39 5.02 -4.01
C SER A 97 1.81 3.56 -4.21
N GLU A 98 2.95 3.30 -4.84
CA GLU A 98 3.45 1.95 -5.04
C GLU A 98 3.81 1.28 -3.71
N LYS A 99 4.43 2.01 -2.78
CA LYS A 99 4.68 1.50 -1.43
C LYS A 99 3.39 1.10 -0.72
N GLN A 100 2.35 1.95 -0.80
CA GLN A 100 1.04 1.65 -0.22
C GLN A 100 0.39 0.44 -0.88
N ARG A 101 0.44 0.34 -2.22
CA ARG A 101 -0.10 -0.79 -2.98
C ARG A 101 0.56 -2.11 -2.58
N LEU A 102 1.88 -2.13 -2.47
CA LEU A 102 2.65 -3.32 -2.05
C LEU A 102 2.37 -3.72 -0.60
N ALA A 103 2.24 -2.74 0.30
CA ALA A 103 1.84 -2.99 1.68
C ALA A 103 0.44 -3.61 1.74
N GLU A 104 -0.53 -3.03 1.03
CA GLU A 104 -1.89 -3.51 0.96
C GLU A 104 -1.99 -4.93 0.38
N GLU A 105 -1.29 -5.21 -0.72
CA GLU A 105 -1.26 -6.54 -1.35
C GLU A 105 -0.73 -7.60 -0.37
N LYS A 106 0.39 -7.32 0.30
CA LYS A 106 0.98 -8.23 1.30
C LYS A 106 0.07 -8.43 2.52
N GLU A 107 -0.52 -7.35 3.02
CA GLU A 107 -1.38 -7.39 4.19
C GLU A 107 -2.70 -8.10 3.88
N SER A 108 -3.25 -7.93 2.68
CA SER A 108 -4.45 -8.62 2.21
C SER A 108 -4.25 -10.14 2.13
N LEU A 109 -3.11 -10.59 1.58
CA LEU A 109 -2.74 -12.01 1.58
C LEU A 109 -2.61 -12.56 3.01
N THR A 110 -1.92 -11.81 3.87
CA THR A 110 -1.77 -12.19 5.30
C THR A 110 -3.12 -12.28 6.00
N LEU A 111 -4.03 -11.34 5.70
CA LEU A 111 -5.37 -11.34 6.26
C LEU A 111 -6.16 -12.56 5.78
N GLN A 112 -6.06 -12.94 4.50
CA GLN A 112 -6.73 -14.11 3.96
C GLN A 112 -6.35 -15.39 4.72
N ASP A 113 -5.06 -15.59 4.99
CA ASP A 113 -4.58 -16.73 5.79
C ASP A 113 -5.12 -16.69 7.23
N VAL A 114 -5.12 -15.50 7.84
CA VAL A 114 -5.66 -15.28 9.18
C VAL A 114 -7.15 -15.59 9.26
N ILE A 115 -7.94 -15.19 8.26
CA ILE A 115 -9.37 -15.47 8.21
C ILE A 115 -9.60 -16.96 8.02
N LEU A 116 -8.86 -17.63 7.14
CA LEU A 116 -8.99 -19.07 6.93
C LEU A 116 -8.73 -19.86 8.22
N GLU A 117 -7.61 -19.59 8.89
CA GLU A 117 -7.29 -20.28 10.15
C GLU A 117 -8.28 -19.90 11.27
N GLY A 118 -8.71 -18.64 11.33
CA GLY A 118 -9.75 -18.18 12.25
C GLY A 118 -11.06 -18.95 12.06
N THR A 119 -11.54 -19.07 10.81
CA THR A 119 -12.72 -19.85 10.46
C THR A 119 -12.58 -21.32 10.85
N GLN A 120 -11.43 -21.96 10.56
CA GLN A 120 -11.20 -23.35 10.95
C GLN A 120 -11.29 -23.55 12.46
N LYS A 121 -10.73 -22.64 13.25
CA LYS A 121 -10.79 -22.71 14.72
C LYS A 121 -12.20 -22.44 15.26
N THR A 122 -12.93 -21.48 14.68
CA THR A 122 -14.33 -21.22 15.05
C THR A 122 -15.22 -22.42 14.74
N ASN A 123 -15.11 -23.00 13.54
CA ASN A 123 -15.89 -24.19 13.17
C ASN A 123 -15.56 -25.39 14.08
N ALA A 124 -14.27 -25.61 14.40
CA ALA A 124 -13.89 -26.68 15.32
C ALA A 124 -14.48 -26.49 16.73
N ALA A 125 -14.67 -25.24 17.16
CA ALA A 125 -15.34 -24.93 18.41
C ALA A 125 -16.86 -25.20 18.32
N GLU A 126 -17.51 -24.82 17.22
CA GLU A 126 -18.92 -25.12 16.97
C GLU A 126 -19.19 -26.62 16.92
N ASP A 127 -18.40 -27.38 16.15
CA ASP A 127 -18.52 -28.84 16.03
C ASP A 127 -18.39 -29.53 17.40
N ALA A 128 -17.48 -29.03 18.26
CA ALA A 128 -17.29 -29.57 19.60
C ALA A 128 -18.48 -29.27 20.53
N VAL A 129 -19.08 -28.08 20.40
CA VAL A 129 -20.30 -27.72 21.14
C VAL A 129 -21.49 -28.56 20.66
N GLU A 130 -21.66 -28.73 19.35
CA GLU A 130 -22.72 -29.56 18.77
C GLU A 130 -22.60 -31.00 19.27
N LYS A 131 -21.38 -31.56 19.27
CA LYS A 131 -21.11 -32.89 19.84
C LYS A 131 -21.53 -32.99 21.31
N ALA A 132 -21.20 -31.98 22.12
CA ALA A 132 -21.62 -31.93 23.52
C ALA A 132 -23.15 -31.89 23.67
N SER A 133 -23.84 -31.12 22.82
CA SER A 133 -25.30 -31.05 22.79
C SER A 133 -25.93 -32.39 22.41
N ILE A 134 -25.40 -33.08 21.38
CA ILE A 134 -25.88 -34.40 20.96
C ILE A 134 -25.73 -35.41 22.11
N THR A 135 -24.58 -35.45 22.77
CA THR A 135 -24.36 -36.35 23.91
C THR A 135 -25.30 -36.03 25.09
N HIS A 136 -25.65 -34.76 25.29
CA HIS A 136 -26.62 -34.36 26.30
C HIS A 136 -28.04 -34.85 25.95
N GLU A 137 -28.45 -34.80 24.69
CA GLU A 137 -29.73 -35.34 24.25
C GLU A 137 -29.83 -36.86 24.47
N MET A 138 -28.71 -37.59 24.34
CA MET A 138 -28.67 -39.03 24.66
C MET A 138 -28.99 -39.30 26.13
N ILE A 139 -28.54 -38.44 27.06
CA ILE A 139 -28.90 -38.55 28.49
C ILE A 139 -30.41 -38.40 28.66
N ALA A 140 -31.02 -37.43 27.96
CA ALA A 140 -32.46 -37.21 28.04
C ALA A 140 -33.29 -38.37 27.45
N ALA A 141 -32.72 -39.10 26.48
CA ALA A 141 -33.35 -40.24 25.82
C ALA A 141 -33.13 -41.60 26.51
N GLY A 142 -32.12 -41.73 27.38
CA GLY A 142 -31.62 -43.01 27.94
C GLY A 142 -32.55 -43.81 28.85
N GLY A 143 -33.77 -43.35 29.12
CA GLY A 143 -34.76 -44.11 29.91
C GLY A 143 -34.28 -44.48 31.33
N ASP A 144 -34.62 -45.69 31.78
CA ASP A 144 -34.30 -46.20 33.14
C ASP A 144 -33.00 -47.03 33.21
N ASP A 145 -32.26 -47.20 32.11
CA ASP A 145 -30.99 -47.93 32.13
C ASP A 145 -29.87 -47.08 32.76
N MET A 146 -29.58 -47.37 34.02
CA MET A 146 -28.59 -46.66 34.81
C MET A 146 -27.14 -46.85 34.32
N GLU A 147 -26.82 -47.91 33.58
CA GLU A 147 -25.48 -48.06 33.00
C GLU A 147 -25.33 -47.21 31.74
N GLU A 148 -26.34 -47.23 30.86
CA GLU A 148 -26.39 -46.39 29.66
C GLU A 148 -26.35 -44.89 30.02
N LEU A 149 -27.10 -44.49 31.06
CA LEU A 149 -27.12 -43.12 31.56
C LEU A 149 -25.73 -42.68 32.07
N LYS A 150 -25.04 -43.52 32.84
CA LYS A 150 -23.69 -43.20 33.34
C LYS A 150 -22.69 -43.02 32.20
N GLN A 151 -22.78 -43.84 31.17
CA GLN A 151 -21.92 -43.72 29.99
C GLN A 151 -22.21 -42.44 29.20
N ALA A 152 -23.48 -42.10 29.00
CA ALA A 152 -23.89 -40.87 28.31
C ALA A 152 -23.45 -39.61 29.08
N VAL A 153 -23.53 -39.61 30.42
CA VAL A 153 -23.00 -38.54 31.27
C VAL A 153 -21.49 -38.37 31.09
N ALA A 154 -20.72 -39.46 31.18
CA ALA A 154 -19.27 -39.39 31.01
C ALA A 154 -18.86 -38.87 29.61
N GLN A 155 -19.57 -39.29 28.56
CA GLN A 155 -19.34 -38.79 27.20
C GLN A 155 -19.68 -37.31 27.05
N THR A 156 -20.76 -36.85 27.69
CA THR A 156 -21.16 -35.44 27.69
C THR A 156 -20.15 -34.57 28.41
N GLU A 157 -19.65 -35.01 29.58
CA GLU A 157 -18.60 -34.30 30.31
C GLU A 157 -17.31 -34.18 29.49
N GLN A 158 -16.90 -35.25 28.81
CA GLN A 158 -15.74 -35.20 27.93
C GLN A 158 -15.96 -34.24 26.75
N ALA A 159 -17.11 -34.32 26.08
CA ALA A 159 -17.44 -33.46 24.95
C ALA A 159 -17.52 -31.97 25.37
N ALA A 160 -18.06 -31.68 26.56
CA ALA A 160 -18.11 -30.33 27.11
C ALA A 160 -16.70 -29.77 27.40
N GLN A 161 -15.77 -30.60 27.90
CA GLN A 161 -14.36 -30.18 28.09
C GLN A 161 -13.66 -29.91 26.75
N GLU A 162 -13.90 -30.74 25.73
CA GLU A 162 -13.38 -30.54 24.38
C GLU A 162 -13.91 -29.23 23.78
N ALA A 163 -15.20 -28.95 23.92
CA ALA A 163 -15.84 -27.71 23.50
C ALA A 163 -15.22 -26.47 24.18
N GLN A 164 -15.11 -26.48 25.51
CA GLN A 164 -14.51 -25.38 26.27
C GLN A 164 -13.07 -25.11 25.84
N LYS A 165 -12.28 -26.15 25.59
CA LYS A 165 -10.92 -26.03 25.08
C LYS A 165 -10.88 -25.40 23.70
N ALA A 166 -11.67 -25.92 22.75
CA ALA A 166 -11.73 -25.40 21.38
C ALA A 166 -12.17 -23.92 21.33
N ILE A 167 -13.19 -23.57 22.12
CA ILE A 167 -13.64 -22.19 22.29
C ILE A 167 -12.52 -21.29 22.82
N GLY A 168 -11.80 -21.75 23.85
CA GLY A 168 -10.67 -21.01 24.42
C GLY A 168 -9.56 -20.74 23.40
N GLU A 169 -9.19 -21.76 22.63
CA GLU A 169 -8.17 -21.64 21.57
C GLU A 169 -8.60 -20.66 20.47
N ALA A 170 -9.83 -20.78 19.97
CA ALA A 170 -10.38 -19.89 18.95
C ALA A 170 -10.41 -18.44 19.45
N ARG A 171 -10.87 -18.21 20.68
CA ARG A 171 -10.95 -16.86 21.28
C ARG A 171 -9.57 -16.23 21.46
N ILE A 172 -8.59 -16.98 21.95
CA ILE A 172 -7.21 -16.49 22.11
C ILE A 172 -6.64 -16.11 20.74
N TYR A 173 -6.82 -16.97 19.75
CA TYR A 173 -6.35 -16.72 18.38
C TYR A 173 -6.97 -15.44 17.79
N LEU A 174 -8.30 -15.32 17.79
CA LEU A 174 -9.01 -14.18 17.22
C LEU A 174 -8.59 -12.87 17.89
N ASN A 175 -8.46 -12.84 19.22
CA ASN A 175 -8.00 -11.66 19.95
C ASN A 175 -6.56 -11.27 19.59
N ALA A 176 -5.65 -12.25 19.50
CA ALA A 176 -4.27 -12.00 19.11
C ALA A 176 -4.15 -11.45 17.68
N LYS A 177 -4.96 -11.97 16.76
CA LYS A 177 -4.99 -11.50 15.36
C LYS A 177 -5.65 -10.14 15.22
N GLN A 178 -6.71 -9.86 15.98
CA GLN A 178 -7.34 -8.53 16.01
C GLN A 178 -6.38 -7.46 16.54
N ALA A 179 -5.59 -7.78 17.57
CA ALA A 179 -4.54 -6.88 18.07
C ALA A 179 -3.42 -6.66 17.03
N SER A 180 -3.06 -7.72 16.29
CA SER A 180 -2.04 -7.65 15.23
C SER A 180 -2.51 -6.83 14.02
N ALA A 181 -3.78 -6.98 13.62
CA ALA A 181 -4.38 -6.27 12.49
C ALA A 181 -4.41 -4.74 12.69
N ARG A 182 -4.43 -4.25 13.94
CA ARG A 182 -4.32 -2.80 14.24
C ARG A 182 -3.00 -2.19 13.74
N ARG A 183 -1.99 -3.01 13.48
CA ARG A 183 -0.66 -2.58 13.03
C ARG A 183 -0.49 -2.58 11.52
N TYR A 184 -1.51 -2.97 10.74
CA TYR A 184 -1.44 -2.85 9.28
C TYR A 184 -1.19 -1.40 8.84
N GLU A 185 -0.59 -1.21 7.69
CA GLU A 185 -0.36 0.10 7.10
C GLU A 185 -1.56 0.53 6.28
N SER A 186 -2.21 -0.39 5.54
CA SER A 186 -3.41 -0.09 4.77
C SER A 186 -4.64 0.02 5.66
N GLU A 187 -5.29 1.18 5.60
CA GLU A 187 -6.55 1.43 6.33
C GLU A 187 -7.69 0.56 5.79
N ALA A 188 -7.70 0.29 4.48
CA ALA A 188 -8.68 -0.61 3.86
C ALA A 188 -8.57 -2.03 4.45
N VAL A 189 -7.34 -2.56 4.56
CA VAL A 189 -7.09 -3.88 5.12
C VAL A 189 -7.42 -3.92 6.62
N LYS A 190 -7.15 -2.86 7.39
CA LYS A 190 -7.57 -2.77 8.80
C LYS A 190 -9.07 -2.88 8.98
N GLN A 191 -9.82 -2.14 8.18
CA GLN A 191 -11.28 -2.13 8.25
C GLN A 191 -11.84 -3.50 7.89
N GLN A 192 -11.31 -4.12 6.84
CA GLN A 192 -11.68 -5.48 6.46
C GLN A 192 -11.35 -6.49 7.57
N ALA A 193 -10.14 -6.43 8.13
CA ALA A 193 -9.71 -7.31 9.22
C ALA A 193 -10.60 -7.16 10.46
N SER A 194 -10.90 -5.92 10.84
CA SER A 194 -11.79 -5.63 11.97
C SER A 194 -13.17 -6.23 11.76
N LYS A 195 -13.74 -6.06 10.56
CA LYS A 195 -15.06 -6.60 10.21
C LYS A 195 -15.09 -8.12 10.26
N GLU A 196 -14.18 -8.80 9.55
CA GLU A 196 -14.19 -10.25 9.43
C GLU A 196 -13.84 -10.94 10.75
N LEU A 197 -12.86 -10.42 11.50
CA LEU A 197 -12.52 -10.98 12.82
C LEU A 197 -13.63 -10.77 13.84
N SER A 198 -14.33 -9.62 13.81
CA SER A 198 -15.47 -9.38 14.70
C SER A 198 -16.65 -10.32 14.37
N LYS A 199 -16.86 -10.62 13.09
CA LYS A 199 -17.85 -11.61 12.66
C LYS A 199 -17.54 -13.00 13.23
N LEU A 200 -16.28 -13.46 13.14
CA LEU A 200 -15.87 -14.74 13.71
C LEU A 200 -15.96 -14.76 15.24
N GLN A 201 -15.70 -13.63 15.91
CA GLN A 201 -15.90 -13.49 17.36
C GLN A 201 -17.38 -13.60 17.74
N GLN A 202 -18.27 -12.97 16.99
CA GLN A 202 -19.71 -13.07 17.22
C GLN A 202 -20.18 -14.52 17.04
N GLN A 203 -19.78 -15.18 15.95
CA GLN A 203 -20.10 -16.58 15.71
C GLN A 203 -19.62 -17.48 16.87
N LEU A 204 -18.37 -17.31 17.32
CA LEU A 204 -17.84 -18.04 18.47
C LEU A 204 -18.59 -17.76 19.79
N GLN A 205 -19.16 -16.56 19.93
CA GLN A 205 -19.96 -16.19 21.10
C GLN A 205 -21.36 -16.81 21.05
N GLU A 206 -21.96 -16.94 19.86
CA GLU A 206 -23.25 -17.59 19.66
C GLU A 206 -23.18 -19.11 19.90
N ALA A 207 -22.00 -19.71 19.73
CA ALA A 207 -21.74 -21.12 20.01
C ALA A 207 -21.49 -21.44 21.50
N GLN A 208 -21.36 -20.44 22.38
CA GLN A 208 -21.15 -20.65 23.83
C GLN A 208 -22.45 -20.76 24.61
#